data_AF-A0A5E3WXJ7-F1
#
_entry.id   AF-A0A5E3WXJ7-F1
#
_cell.length_a   1.000
_cell.length_b   1.000
_cell.length_c   1.000
_cell.angle_alpha   90.00
_cell.angle_beta   90.00
_cell.angle_gamma   90.00
#
_symmetry.space_group_name_H-M   'P 1'
#
loop_
_entity.id
_entity.type
_entity.pdbx_description
1 polymer ?
#
loop_
_entity_poly.entity_id
_entity_poly.type
_entity_poly.pdbx_seq_one_letter_code
_entity_poly.pdbx_strand_id
1 'polypeptide(L)'
;MVIAYFFHALFPSPRLSTDAHRHRRCNINNSPRHGPRARHTGHASHSPPKRGSSSQSGTSSGSSGSQRSVLPMPGAWPVSRQSSVWRKRRRQEAHLRDTLATNQHKLDALLRKHQESQERLQRMLEEEEERSKKERRLAEERQRQQEEEIARIRREEMERVNEAHRQQEEEEAFRRAVAEARAEARREARASLEREDARRQEGEARPQTEEEKAFRRAVAEARAKARREARASLKREDALRQEAEARRQRDQEEVFRRVVAEACADARREARARLEREAARRQEEEALRKEMEEALRQQEWARQKEREMRERREAQREEELRRRLEENIRRQSEESMRRRTEEDMRSQAFAEYERKWKVLQDVSNGTHNPAPGTVCGLLEFPWPAFNGHVTLDSASVANFLLHPERPGKSRTPRQTVRKECLRWHSDKLVNIMPVIREGEREAVLESANNVMIILNDLMSRL
;
A
#
# COMPACT_ATOMS: atom_id res chain seq x y z
N MET A 1 -43.10 -25.63 36.16
CA MET A 1 -41.67 -25.50 36.52
C MET A 1 -40.76 -26.21 35.50
N VAL A 2 -40.79 -25.85 34.21
CA VAL A 2 -39.87 -26.43 33.19
C VAL A 2 -39.35 -25.38 32.18
N ILE A 3 -39.81 -24.13 32.23
CA ILE A 3 -39.44 -23.10 31.23
C ILE A 3 -38.22 -22.24 31.66
N ALA A 4 -37.67 -22.44 32.86
CA ALA A 4 -36.57 -21.61 33.38
C ALA A 4 -35.14 -22.09 33.02
N TYR A 5 -34.96 -23.26 32.39
CA TYR A 5 -33.63 -23.83 32.17
C TYR A 5 -33.01 -23.61 30.78
N PHE A 6 -33.73 -23.05 29.82
CA PHE A 6 -33.24 -22.93 28.44
C PHE A 6 -32.48 -21.63 28.11
N PHE A 7 -32.53 -20.61 28.97
CA PHE A 7 -31.86 -19.33 28.69
C PHE A 7 -30.40 -19.24 29.16
N HIS A 8 -29.90 -20.21 29.95
CA HIS A 8 -28.52 -20.18 30.45
C HIS A 8 -27.47 -20.77 29.49
N ALA A 9 -27.89 -21.39 28.37
CA ALA A 9 -26.97 -22.03 27.42
C ALA A 9 -26.51 -21.12 26.26
N LEU A 10 -27.20 -19.99 26.01
CA LEU A 10 -26.94 -19.15 24.84
C LEU A 10 -26.15 -17.87 25.13
N PHE A 11 -25.87 -17.56 26.38
CA PHE A 11 -25.09 -16.37 26.77
C PHE A 11 -24.04 -16.74 27.83
N PRO A 12 -22.83 -17.19 27.44
CA PRO A 12 -21.74 -17.29 28.39
C PRO A 12 -21.39 -15.86 28.88
N SER A 13 -21.61 -15.63 30.17
CA SER A 13 -21.29 -14.37 30.83
C SER A 13 -19.83 -13.93 30.55
N PRO A 14 -19.58 -12.65 30.27
CA PRO A 14 -18.22 -12.16 30.11
C PRO A 14 -17.46 -12.34 31.42
N ARG A 15 -16.40 -13.16 31.38
CA ARG A 15 -15.44 -13.28 32.47
C ARG A 15 -14.75 -11.93 32.65
N LEU A 16 -15.08 -11.24 33.74
CA LEU A 16 -14.32 -10.10 34.24
C LEU A 16 -12.88 -10.57 34.51
N SER A 17 -11.98 -10.15 33.63
CA SER A 17 -10.53 -10.32 33.79
C SER A 17 -10.07 -9.43 34.95
N THR A 18 -9.80 -10.03 36.10
CA THR A 18 -9.04 -9.42 37.19
C THR A 18 -7.55 -9.55 36.89
N ASP A 19 -7.07 -8.89 35.84
CA ASP A 19 -5.64 -8.68 35.63
C ASP A 19 -5.36 -7.18 35.76
N ALA A 20 -5.43 -6.72 37.01
CA ALA A 20 -4.99 -5.39 37.41
C ALA A 20 -3.46 -5.36 37.36
N HIS A 21 -2.96 -5.11 36.16
CA HIS A 21 -1.58 -4.78 35.89
C HIS A 21 -1.09 -3.65 36.81
N ARG A 22 -0.05 -3.97 37.57
CA ARG A 22 0.74 -3.03 38.36
C ARG A 22 1.31 -1.95 37.43
N HIS A 23 0.69 -0.76 37.44
CA HIS A 23 1.34 0.45 36.95
C HIS A 23 2.56 0.76 37.84
N ARG A 24 3.73 0.30 37.41
CA ARG A 24 5.00 0.82 37.89
C ARG A 24 5.06 2.29 37.50
N ARG A 25 5.18 3.13 38.53
CA ARG A 25 5.48 4.55 38.48
C ARG A 25 6.63 4.81 37.50
N CYS A 26 6.33 5.39 36.36
CA CYS A 26 7.33 6.04 35.52
C CYS A 26 7.53 7.44 36.08
N ASN A 27 8.72 7.65 36.65
CA ASN A 27 9.19 8.87 37.26
C ASN A 27 9.39 9.95 36.18
N ILE A 28 8.63 11.04 36.26
CA ILE A 28 8.59 12.11 35.25
C ILE A 28 9.80 13.07 35.30
N ASN A 29 10.74 12.87 36.23
CA ASN A 29 11.82 13.82 36.52
C ASN A 29 13.24 13.44 36.08
N ASN A 30 13.42 12.45 35.20
CA ASN A 30 14.75 12.18 34.60
C ASN A 30 14.75 12.45 33.10
N SER A 31 14.80 13.73 32.73
CA SER A 31 15.25 14.17 31.41
C SER A 31 16.75 14.46 31.46
N PRO A 32 17.62 13.70 30.76
CA PRO A 32 18.97 14.15 30.51
C PRO A 32 18.92 15.25 29.45
N ARG A 33 19.23 16.48 29.87
CA ARG A 33 19.60 17.57 28.96
C ARG A 33 20.81 17.14 28.14
N HIS A 34 20.60 16.72 26.90
CA HIS A 34 21.64 16.73 25.88
C HIS A 34 21.12 17.47 24.65
N GLY A 35 21.66 18.69 24.46
CA GLY A 35 21.39 19.51 23.29
C GLY A 35 22.05 18.94 22.03
N PRO A 36 21.58 19.34 20.83
CA PRO A 36 22.16 18.87 19.59
C PRO A 36 23.46 19.62 19.31
N ARG A 37 24.61 18.94 19.45
CA ARG A 37 25.85 19.31 18.77
C ARG A 37 25.77 18.75 17.35
N ALA A 38 25.44 19.61 16.39
CA ALA A 38 25.63 19.33 14.98
C ALA A 38 27.12 19.05 14.71
N ARG A 39 27.46 17.82 14.36
CA ARG A 39 28.73 17.47 13.73
C ARG A 39 28.46 17.17 12.27
N HIS A 40 29.10 17.94 11.40
CA HIS A 40 29.20 17.70 9.98
C HIS A 40 29.80 16.32 9.71
N THR A 41 29.05 15.45 9.04
CA THR A 41 29.58 14.28 8.35
C THR A 41 29.75 14.63 6.88
N GLY A 42 30.98 14.43 6.39
CA GLY A 42 31.33 14.61 4.99
C GLY A 42 30.68 13.54 4.12
N HIS A 43 30.19 13.97 2.96
CA HIS A 43 29.86 13.08 1.85
C HIS A 43 30.92 13.20 0.75
N ALA A 44 31.62 12.07 0.59
CA ALA A 44 31.94 11.39 -0.66
C ALA A 44 32.15 12.26 -1.92
N SER A 45 33.41 12.36 -2.29
CA SER A 45 33.90 12.61 -3.63
C SER A 45 33.41 11.52 -4.62
N HIS A 46 32.43 11.87 -5.45
CA HIS A 46 32.23 11.21 -6.74
C HIS A 46 32.87 12.06 -7.83
N SER A 47 33.97 11.55 -8.39
CA SER A 47 34.60 12.06 -9.60
C SER A 47 33.73 11.74 -10.83
N PRO A 48 33.45 12.70 -11.72
CA PRO A 48 33.02 12.41 -13.07
C PRO A 48 34.23 12.31 -14.02
N PRO A 49 34.08 11.66 -15.19
CA PRO A 49 35.19 11.28 -16.06
C PRO A 49 35.76 12.48 -16.82
N LYS A 50 37.08 12.47 -17.02
CA LYS A 50 37.81 13.37 -17.92
C LYS A 50 37.29 13.17 -19.35
N ARG A 51 36.48 14.12 -19.85
CA ARG A 51 36.27 14.29 -21.29
C ARG A 51 37.41 15.13 -21.85
N GLY A 52 38.10 14.58 -22.84
CA GLY A 52 39.01 15.31 -23.69
C GLY A 52 38.24 16.22 -24.66
N SER A 53 38.80 17.40 -24.86
CA SER A 53 38.64 18.27 -26.04
C SER A 53 39.85 19.22 -26.01
N SER A 54 40.90 19.06 -26.79
CA SER A 54 41.01 19.24 -28.26
C SER A 54 40.51 20.61 -28.74
N SER A 55 41.38 21.62 -28.66
CA SER A 55 41.50 22.76 -29.59
C SER A 55 42.67 23.62 -29.08
N GLN A 56 43.89 23.52 -29.63
CA GLN A 56 44.34 24.21 -30.85
C GLN A 56 43.74 25.61 -31.05
N SER A 57 44.56 26.66 -30.89
CA SER A 57 44.92 27.69 -31.90
C SER A 57 45.27 29.05 -31.27
N GLY A 58 46.27 29.73 -31.88
CA GLY A 58 46.71 31.11 -31.61
C GLY A 58 47.95 31.19 -30.71
N THR A 59 49.22 31.09 -31.11
CA THR A 59 50.00 31.81 -32.15
C THR A 59 49.78 33.32 -32.19
N SER A 60 50.62 34.05 -31.44
CA SER A 60 51.18 35.37 -31.78
C SER A 60 52.31 35.64 -30.78
N SER A 61 53.60 35.39 -31.03
CA SER A 61 54.52 36.04 -31.98
C SER A 61 54.36 37.57 -32.06
N GLY A 62 55.15 38.26 -31.24
CA GLY A 62 55.51 39.68 -31.37
C GLY A 62 56.63 39.94 -30.37
N SER A 63 57.91 39.98 -30.77
CA SER A 63 58.55 41.18 -31.35
C SER A 63 58.41 42.36 -30.38
N SER A 64 59.44 43.02 -29.85
CA SER A 64 60.81 43.28 -30.28
C SER A 64 61.45 43.98 -29.07
N GLY A 65 62.68 43.66 -28.70
CA GLY A 65 63.80 44.54 -29.04
C GLY A 65 63.68 45.95 -28.45
N SER A 66 64.16 46.15 -27.22
CA SER A 66 64.66 47.47 -26.80
C SER A 66 65.63 47.33 -25.62
N GLN A 67 66.88 47.04 -25.96
CA GLN A 67 68.00 47.29 -25.07
C GLN A 67 68.19 48.81 -24.97
N ARG A 68 67.72 49.42 -23.88
CA ARG A 68 68.12 50.77 -23.48
C ARG A 68 69.11 50.66 -22.33
N SER A 69 70.38 50.88 -22.65
CA SER A 69 71.43 51.17 -21.68
C SER A 69 71.12 52.49 -20.99
N VAL A 70 70.78 52.45 -19.70
CA VAL A 70 70.65 53.64 -18.86
C VAL A 70 71.92 53.76 -18.02
N LEU A 71 72.63 54.86 -18.22
CA LEU A 71 73.83 55.26 -17.50
C LEU A 71 73.58 55.30 -15.98
N PRO A 72 74.59 54.96 -15.15
CA PRO A 72 74.47 55.07 -13.70
C PRO A 72 74.50 56.55 -13.30
N MET A 73 73.36 57.10 -12.88
CA MET A 73 73.31 58.40 -12.23
C MET A 73 73.94 58.31 -10.82
N PRO A 74 75.00 59.08 -10.52
CA PRO A 74 75.55 59.20 -9.17
C PRO A 74 74.69 60.18 -8.36
N GLY A 75 74.03 59.68 -7.32
CA GLY A 75 73.15 60.48 -6.47
C GLY A 75 72.01 59.72 -5.78
N ALA A 76 72.03 58.38 -5.80
CA ALA A 76 71.05 57.56 -5.12
C ALA A 76 71.28 57.61 -3.60
N TRP A 77 70.45 58.41 -2.93
CA TRP A 77 70.30 58.42 -1.48
C TRP A 77 70.09 56.99 -0.95
N PRO A 78 70.69 56.60 0.19
CA PRO A 78 70.63 55.25 0.72
C PRO A 78 69.18 54.85 0.98
N VAL A 79 68.66 53.97 0.13
CA VAL A 79 67.32 53.38 0.25
C VAL A 79 67.25 52.68 1.60
N SER A 80 66.46 53.25 2.51
CA SER A 80 66.38 52.79 3.88
C SER A 80 65.98 51.31 3.93
N ARG A 81 66.77 50.51 4.67
CA ARG A 81 66.53 49.07 4.93
C ARG A 81 65.18 48.81 5.61
N GLN A 82 64.50 49.85 6.11
CA GLN A 82 63.14 49.78 6.65
C GLN A 82 62.07 49.43 5.60
N SER A 83 62.34 49.60 4.29
CA SER A 83 61.37 49.28 3.23
C SER A 83 61.12 47.77 3.00
N SER A 84 61.96 46.87 3.54
CA SER A 84 61.84 45.42 3.33
C SER A 84 60.78 44.77 4.22
N VAL A 85 60.68 45.21 5.49
CA VAL A 85 59.72 44.70 6.47
C VAL A 85 58.30 45.07 6.05
N TRP A 86 58.10 46.31 5.60
CA TRP A 86 56.81 46.79 5.12
C TRP A 86 56.32 46.05 3.87
N ARG A 87 57.22 45.73 2.92
CA ARG A 87 56.87 44.91 1.74
C ARG A 87 56.50 43.48 2.12
N LYS A 88 57.21 42.85 3.08
CA LYS A 88 56.85 41.52 3.60
C LYS A 88 55.47 41.54 4.26
N ARG A 89 55.19 42.54 5.10
CA ARG A 89 53.88 42.72 5.74
C ARG A 89 52.77 42.90 4.70
N ARG A 90 52.94 43.76 3.69
CA ARG A 90 51.96 43.92 2.61
C ARG A 90 51.71 42.63 1.81
N ARG A 91 52.76 41.83 1.56
CA ARG A 91 52.60 40.52 0.88
C ARG A 91 51.82 39.53 1.73
N GLN A 92 52.08 39.49 3.05
CA GLN A 92 51.30 38.67 3.98
C GLN A 92 49.85 39.12 4.05
N GLU A 93 49.60 40.43 4.16
CA GLU A 93 48.25 41.00 4.15
C GLU A 93 47.51 40.71 2.83
N ALA A 94 48.19 40.84 1.68
CA ALA A 94 47.62 40.47 0.38
C ALA A 94 47.27 38.97 0.32
N HIS A 95 48.19 38.10 0.75
CA HIS A 95 47.94 36.66 0.77
C HIS A 95 46.77 36.28 1.70
N LEU A 96 46.64 36.93 2.86
CA LEU A 96 45.50 36.73 3.75
C LEU A 96 44.20 37.21 3.12
N ARG A 97 44.20 38.33 2.39
CA ARG A 97 43.03 38.78 1.63
C ARG A 97 42.64 37.79 0.54
N ASP A 98 43.61 37.23 -0.19
CA ASP A 98 43.36 36.23 -1.23
C ASP A 98 42.83 34.91 -0.64
N THR A 99 43.36 34.47 0.50
CA THR A 99 42.85 33.27 1.19
C THR A 99 41.46 33.49 1.77
N LEU A 100 41.17 34.67 2.31
CA LEU A 100 39.81 35.03 2.76
C LEU A 100 38.84 35.09 1.58
N ALA A 101 39.23 35.72 0.47
CA ALA A 101 38.40 35.81 -0.74
C ALA A 101 38.11 34.42 -1.33
N THR A 102 39.11 33.54 -1.41
CA THR A 102 38.92 32.17 -1.90
C THR A 102 38.06 31.33 -0.96
N ASN A 103 38.19 31.50 0.36
CA ASN A 103 37.32 30.84 1.33
C ASN A 103 35.88 31.36 1.26
N GLN A 104 35.70 32.67 1.06
CA GLN A 104 34.38 33.28 0.87
C GLN A 104 33.71 32.74 -0.40
N HIS A 105 34.42 32.67 -1.52
CA HIS A 105 33.90 32.05 -2.74
C HIS A 105 33.55 30.57 -2.56
N LYS A 106 34.34 29.80 -1.79
CA LYS A 106 34.00 28.40 -1.49
C LYS A 106 32.74 28.29 -0.64
N LEU A 107 32.56 29.17 0.35
CA LEU A 107 31.38 29.21 1.19
C LEU A 107 30.14 29.57 0.35
N ASP A 108 30.23 30.60 -0.48
CA ASP A 108 29.15 31.01 -1.40
C ASP A 108 28.79 29.88 -2.37
N ALA A 109 29.78 29.15 -2.90
CA ALA A 109 29.55 28.00 -3.76
C ALA A 109 28.85 26.84 -3.04
N LEU A 110 29.18 26.59 -1.77
CA LEU A 110 28.50 25.59 -0.95
C LEU A 110 27.06 26.01 -0.63
N LEU A 111 26.83 27.29 -0.33
CA LEU A 111 25.48 27.83 -0.09
C LEU A 111 24.60 27.71 -1.34
N ARG A 112 25.13 28.05 -2.52
CA ARG A 112 24.40 27.85 -3.79
C ARG A 112 24.06 26.38 -4.04
N LYS A 113 25.02 25.47 -3.85
CA LYS A 113 24.76 24.02 -3.98
C LYS A 113 23.70 23.53 -2.99
N HIS A 114 23.69 24.06 -1.77
CA HIS A 114 22.67 23.71 -0.79
C HIS A 114 21.30 24.23 -1.21
N GLN A 115 21.20 25.46 -1.69
CA GLN A 115 19.97 26.05 -2.23
C GLN A 115 19.45 25.26 -3.44
N GLU A 116 20.31 24.95 -4.42
CA GLU A 116 19.96 24.11 -5.58
C GLU A 116 19.45 22.72 -5.13
N SER A 117 20.06 22.13 -4.11
CA SER A 117 19.61 20.86 -3.54
C SER A 117 18.24 20.99 -2.87
N GLN A 118 17.97 22.10 -2.19
CA GLN A 118 16.67 22.37 -1.57
C GLN A 118 15.59 22.60 -2.64
N GLU A 119 15.87 23.40 -3.66
CA GLU A 119 14.95 23.61 -4.79
C GLU A 119 14.65 22.30 -5.52
N ARG A 120 15.66 21.44 -5.71
CA ARG A 120 15.46 20.12 -6.32
C ARG A 120 14.55 19.24 -5.47
N LEU A 121 14.69 19.26 -4.15
CA LEU A 121 13.80 18.52 -3.25
C LEU A 121 12.37 19.08 -3.30
N GLN A 122 12.22 20.40 -3.33
CA GLN A 122 10.91 21.06 -3.48
C GLN A 122 10.23 20.66 -4.79
N ARG A 123 10.95 20.69 -5.93
CA ARG A 123 10.40 20.25 -7.22
C ARG A 123 9.96 18.79 -7.21
N MET A 124 10.73 17.89 -6.58
CA MET A 124 10.32 16.49 -6.46
C MET A 124 9.06 16.32 -5.60
N LEU A 125 8.90 17.12 -4.54
CA LEU A 125 7.68 17.11 -3.72
C LEU A 125 6.47 17.64 -4.51
N GLU A 126 6.63 18.74 -5.25
CA GLU A 126 5.57 19.28 -6.12
C GLU A 126 5.18 18.28 -7.21
N GLU A 127 6.14 17.59 -7.84
CA GLU A 127 5.87 16.54 -8.83
C GLU A 127 5.09 15.36 -8.22
N GLU A 128 5.43 14.92 -7.01
CA GLU A 128 4.70 13.88 -6.28
C GLU A 128 3.28 14.32 -5.89
N GLU A 129 3.11 15.58 -5.46
CA GLU A 129 1.79 16.14 -5.20
C GLU A 129 0.92 16.19 -6.46
N GLU A 130 1.49 16.60 -7.59
CA GLU A 130 0.76 16.62 -8.87
C GLU A 130 0.43 15.21 -9.37
N ARG A 131 1.31 14.23 -9.16
CA ARG A 131 0.99 12.81 -9.41
C ARG A 131 -0.15 12.34 -8.54
N SER A 132 -0.10 12.61 -7.23
CA SER A 132 -1.16 12.24 -6.30
C SER A 132 -2.49 12.90 -6.65
N LYS A 133 -2.49 14.19 -7.04
CA LYS A 133 -3.69 14.89 -7.51
C LYS A 133 -4.25 14.26 -8.78
N LYS A 134 -3.41 13.87 -9.75
CA LYS A 134 -3.85 13.19 -10.98
C LYS A 134 -4.44 11.82 -10.68
N GLU A 135 -3.83 11.05 -9.78
CA GLU A 135 -4.36 9.75 -9.34
C GLU A 135 -5.72 9.91 -8.64
N ARG A 136 -5.88 10.91 -7.76
CA ARG A 136 -7.16 11.21 -7.13
C ARG A 136 -8.23 11.58 -8.14
N ARG A 137 -7.93 12.44 -9.12
CA ARG A 137 -8.88 12.79 -10.20
C ARG A 137 -9.30 11.57 -11.01
N LEU A 138 -8.35 10.70 -11.35
CA LEU A 138 -8.62 9.49 -12.11
C LEU A 138 -9.43 8.47 -11.29
N ALA A 139 -9.22 8.39 -9.97
CA ALA A 139 -10.03 7.59 -9.07
C ALA A 139 -11.46 8.15 -8.92
N GLU A 140 -11.60 9.46 -8.76
CA GLU A 140 -12.91 10.14 -8.73
C GLU A 140 -13.69 9.96 -10.04
N GLU A 141 -13.01 10.03 -11.19
CA GLU A 141 -13.62 9.79 -12.50
C GLU A 141 -14.10 8.34 -12.64
N ARG A 142 -13.28 7.36 -12.23
CA ARG A 142 -13.70 5.95 -12.20
C ARG A 142 -14.91 5.73 -11.28
N GLN A 143 -14.93 6.38 -10.12
CA GLN A 143 -16.05 6.29 -9.19
C GLN A 143 -17.32 6.89 -9.81
N ARG A 144 -17.22 8.06 -10.47
CA ARG A 144 -18.36 8.65 -11.20
C ARG A 144 -18.88 7.72 -12.29
N GLN A 145 -17.99 7.11 -13.07
CA GLN A 145 -18.39 6.14 -14.11
C GLN A 145 -19.12 4.93 -13.51
N GLN A 146 -18.65 4.40 -12.37
CA GLN A 146 -19.33 3.32 -11.66
C GLN A 146 -20.70 3.75 -11.12
N GLU A 147 -20.82 4.95 -10.55
CA GLU A 147 -22.08 5.49 -10.06
C GLU A 147 -23.08 5.73 -11.20
N GLU A 148 -22.63 6.24 -12.34
CA GLU A 148 -23.44 6.41 -13.55
C GLU A 148 -23.89 5.06 -14.12
N GLU A 149 -23.03 4.05 -14.14
CA GLU A 149 -23.38 2.70 -14.59
C GLU A 149 -24.41 2.04 -13.65
N ILE A 150 -24.22 2.14 -12.34
CA ILE A 150 -25.20 1.67 -11.35
C ILE A 150 -26.53 2.42 -11.51
N ALA A 151 -26.49 3.73 -11.74
CA ALA A 151 -27.70 4.53 -11.98
C ALA A 151 -28.39 4.18 -13.31
N ARG A 152 -27.63 3.79 -14.35
CA ARG A 152 -28.18 3.27 -15.61
C ARG A 152 -28.89 1.94 -15.37
N ILE A 153 -28.23 0.99 -14.71
CA ILE A 153 -28.82 -0.32 -14.39
C ILE A 153 -30.10 -0.17 -13.57
N ARG A 154 -30.11 0.70 -12.55
CA ARG A 154 -31.31 0.98 -11.74
C ARG A 154 -32.45 1.59 -12.55
N ARG A 155 -32.16 2.46 -13.53
CA ARG A 155 -33.18 3.02 -14.42
C ARG A 155 -33.78 1.94 -15.32
N GLU A 156 -32.93 1.13 -15.96
CA GLU A 156 -33.38 -0.01 -16.78
C GLU A 156 -34.20 -1.01 -15.95
N GLU A 157 -33.81 -1.28 -14.71
CA GLU A 157 -34.55 -2.15 -13.80
C GLU A 157 -35.92 -1.57 -13.43
N MET A 158 -35.99 -0.28 -13.09
CA MET A 158 -37.28 0.39 -12.85
C MET A 158 -38.17 0.40 -14.09
N GLU A 159 -37.60 0.59 -15.29
CA GLU A 159 -38.36 0.51 -16.55
C GLU A 159 -38.92 -0.90 -16.77
N ARG A 160 -38.13 -1.96 -16.52
CA ARG A 160 -38.61 -3.35 -16.59
C ARG A 160 -39.73 -3.63 -15.59
N VAL A 161 -39.61 -3.13 -14.36
CA VAL A 161 -40.66 -3.27 -13.34
C VAL A 161 -41.93 -2.52 -13.75
N ASN A 162 -41.81 -1.31 -14.28
CA ASN A 162 -42.95 -0.53 -14.76
C ASN A 162 -43.62 -1.19 -15.97
N GLU A 163 -42.83 -1.73 -16.91
CA GLU A 163 -43.36 -2.46 -18.06
C GLU A 163 -44.08 -3.74 -17.62
N ALA A 164 -43.51 -4.49 -16.68
CA ALA A 164 -44.16 -5.66 -16.10
C ALA A 164 -45.47 -5.29 -15.39
N HIS A 165 -45.51 -4.15 -14.67
CA HIS A 165 -46.75 -3.65 -14.06
C HIS A 165 -47.78 -3.28 -15.13
N ARG A 166 -47.38 -2.60 -16.22
CA ARG A 166 -48.28 -2.27 -17.33
C ARG A 166 -48.83 -3.53 -17.99
N GLN A 167 -48.00 -4.54 -18.21
CA GLN A 167 -48.43 -5.84 -18.74
C GLN A 167 -49.42 -6.54 -17.79
N GLN A 168 -49.20 -6.48 -16.48
CA GLN A 168 -50.14 -7.01 -15.49
C GLN A 168 -51.48 -6.25 -15.53
N GLU A 169 -51.47 -4.92 -15.62
CA GLU A 169 -52.68 -4.11 -15.75
C GLU A 169 -53.43 -4.43 -17.05
N GLU A 170 -52.73 -4.56 -18.18
CA GLU A 170 -53.30 -4.96 -19.47
C GLU A 170 -53.90 -6.39 -19.39
N GLU A 171 -53.21 -7.33 -18.75
CA GLU A 171 -53.72 -8.70 -18.54
C GLU A 171 -54.95 -8.71 -17.63
N GLU A 172 -54.94 -7.93 -16.54
CA GLU A 172 -56.09 -7.79 -15.66
C GLU A 172 -57.28 -7.15 -16.37
N ALA A 173 -57.05 -6.10 -17.16
CA ALA A 173 -58.09 -5.47 -17.98
C ALA A 173 -58.68 -6.46 -18.99
N PHE A 174 -57.83 -7.25 -19.66
CA PHE A 174 -58.27 -8.30 -20.56
C PHE A 174 -59.11 -9.36 -19.83
N ARG A 175 -58.66 -9.83 -18.66
CA ARG A 175 -59.41 -10.78 -17.82
C ARG A 175 -60.77 -10.22 -17.40
N ARG A 176 -60.84 -8.93 -17.04
CA ARG A 176 -62.11 -8.25 -16.71
C ARG A 176 -63.05 -8.17 -17.91
N ALA A 177 -62.55 -7.77 -19.08
CA ALA A 177 -63.33 -7.70 -20.31
C ALA A 177 -63.91 -9.08 -20.71
N VAL A 178 -63.11 -10.14 -20.62
CA VAL A 178 -63.58 -11.52 -20.89
C VAL A 178 -64.64 -11.96 -19.88
N ALA A 179 -64.48 -11.61 -18.59
CA ALA A 179 -65.47 -11.92 -17.57
C ALA A 179 -66.80 -11.19 -17.82
N GLU A 180 -66.75 -9.92 -18.23
CA GLU A 180 -67.91 -9.11 -18.57
C GLU A 180 -68.64 -9.66 -19.80
N ALA A 181 -67.92 -9.95 -20.89
CA ALA A 181 -68.51 -10.56 -22.09
C ALA A 181 -69.18 -11.91 -21.80
N ARG A 182 -68.58 -12.74 -20.92
CA ARG A 182 -69.21 -13.99 -20.46
C ARG A 182 -70.47 -13.74 -19.64
N ALA A 183 -70.50 -12.69 -18.82
CA ALA A 183 -71.68 -12.33 -18.04
C ALA A 183 -72.81 -11.81 -18.94
N GLU A 184 -72.49 -11.05 -19.98
CA GLU A 184 -73.44 -10.56 -20.97
C GLU A 184 -74.05 -11.70 -21.79
N ALA A 185 -73.23 -12.60 -22.34
CA ALA A 185 -73.70 -13.79 -23.04
C ALA A 185 -74.64 -14.67 -22.18
N ARG A 186 -74.39 -14.75 -20.87
CA ARG A 186 -75.28 -15.43 -19.92
C ARG A 186 -76.61 -14.71 -19.72
N ARG A 187 -76.65 -13.38 -19.76
CA ARG A 187 -77.89 -12.59 -19.67
C ARG A 187 -78.73 -12.78 -20.93
N GLU A 188 -78.09 -12.74 -22.10
CA GLU A 188 -78.75 -12.97 -23.39
C GLU A 188 -79.36 -14.38 -23.49
N ALA A 189 -78.60 -15.41 -23.07
CA ALA A 189 -79.09 -16.79 -23.05
C ALA A 189 -80.31 -16.98 -22.13
N ARG A 190 -80.34 -16.30 -20.97
CA ARG A 190 -81.51 -16.30 -20.07
C ARG A 190 -82.71 -15.61 -20.72
N ALA A 191 -82.50 -14.45 -21.33
CA ALA A 191 -83.57 -13.73 -22.02
C ALA A 191 -84.14 -14.52 -23.22
N SER A 192 -83.33 -15.31 -23.93
CA SER A 192 -83.83 -16.18 -25.00
C SER A 192 -84.68 -17.34 -24.48
N LEU A 193 -84.30 -17.94 -23.36
CA LEU A 193 -85.07 -18.99 -22.70
C LEU A 193 -86.44 -18.46 -22.22
N GLU A 194 -86.47 -17.28 -21.59
CA GLU A 194 -87.72 -16.65 -21.14
C GLU A 194 -88.67 -16.31 -22.31
N ARG A 195 -88.13 -15.91 -23.47
CA ARG A 195 -88.93 -15.68 -24.69
C ARG A 195 -89.51 -16.97 -25.27
N GLU A 196 -88.79 -18.08 -25.14
CA GLU A 196 -89.25 -19.38 -25.62
C GLU A 196 -90.34 -19.96 -24.71
N ASP A 197 -90.20 -19.81 -23.39
CA ASP A 197 -91.21 -20.21 -22.42
C ASP A 197 -92.50 -19.36 -22.53
N ALA A 198 -92.38 -18.06 -22.83
CA ALA A 198 -93.53 -17.21 -23.10
C ALA A 198 -94.32 -17.65 -24.36
N ARG A 199 -93.62 -18.11 -25.41
CA ARG A 199 -94.28 -18.63 -26.64
C ARG A 199 -95.01 -19.94 -26.42
N ARG A 200 -94.59 -20.76 -25.45
CA ARG A 200 -95.26 -22.02 -25.10
C ARG A 200 -96.55 -21.79 -24.31
N GLN A 201 -96.67 -20.68 -23.60
CA GLN A 201 -97.86 -20.34 -22.80
C GLN A 201 -99.03 -19.78 -23.64
N GLU A 202 -98.81 -19.34 -24.88
CA GLU A 202 -99.85 -18.72 -25.74
C GLU A 202 -100.65 -19.71 -26.62
N GLY A 203 -100.43 -21.03 -26.49
CA GLY A 203 -100.90 -22.05 -27.45
C GLY A 203 -102.19 -22.83 -27.14
N GLU A 204 -102.87 -22.64 -26.00
CA GLU A 204 -103.99 -23.50 -25.60
C GLU A 204 -105.29 -22.73 -25.27
N ALA A 205 -106.30 -22.78 -26.18
CA ALA A 205 -107.74 -22.90 -25.89
C ALA A 205 -108.63 -22.52 -27.11
N ARG A 206 -109.56 -23.42 -27.52
CA ARG A 206 -110.77 -23.05 -28.29
C ARG A 206 -111.99 -23.86 -27.78
N PRO A 207 -113.13 -23.24 -27.43
CA PRO A 207 -114.35 -23.94 -27.02
C PRO A 207 -115.34 -24.14 -28.18
N GLN A 208 -116.10 -25.25 -28.15
CA GLN A 208 -117.20 -25.57 -29.07
C GLN A 208 -118.57 -25.43 -28.36
N THR A 209 -119.60 -25.02 -29.10
CA THR A 209 -120.93 -24.53 -28.65
C THR A 209 -122.08 -25.56 -28.69
N GLU A 210 -123.23 -25.17 -28.12
CA GLU A 210 -124.32 -26.00 -27.55
C GLU A 210 -125.34 -26.67 -28.50
N GLU A 211 -125.35 -26.42 -29.82
CA GLU A 211 -126.39 -26.97 -30.71
C GLU A 211 -126.15 -28.42 -31.19
N GLU A 212 -125.01 -29.00 -30.82
CA GLU A 212 -124.59 -30.35 -31.22
C GLU A 212 -125.10 -31.47 -30.29
N LYS A 213 -125.99 -31.18 -29.34
CA LYS A 213 -126.43 -32.12 -28.29
C LYS A 213 -127.62 -33.01 -28.66
N ALA A 214 -128.37 -32.69 -29.71
CA ALA A 214 -129.54 -33.48 -30.13
C ALA A 214 -129.19 -34.58 -31.16
N PHE A 215 -128.27 -34.31 -32.10
CA PHE A 215 -127.81 -35.29 -33.09
C PHE A 215 -126.83 -36.33 -32.50
N ARG A 216 -126.16 -35.99 -31.38
CA ARG A 216 -125.19 -36.87 -30.71
C ARG A 216 -125.82 -38.08 -30.03
N ARG A 217 -127.13 -38.12 -29.72
CA ARG A 217 -127.71 -39.25 -28.97
C ARG A 217 -127.95 -40.50 -29.82
N ALA A 218 -128.31 -40.35 -31.10
CA ALA A 218 -128.47 -41.49 -32.01
C ALA A 218 -127.11 -42.01 -32.56
N VAL A 219 -126.13 -41.11 -32.73
CA VAL A 219 -124.76 -41.48 -33.12
C VAL A 219 -123.94 -41.99 -31.92
N ALA A 220 -124.30 -41.64 -30.67
CA ALA A 220 -123.58 -42.04 -29.45
C ALA A 220 -123.64 -43.54 -29.16
N GLU A 221 -124.66 -44.27 -29.59
CA GLU A 221 -124.74 -45.71 -29.32
C GLU A 221 -123.84 -46.52 -30.28
N ALA A 222 -123.83 -46.17 -31.57
CA ALA A 222 -122.87 -46.69 -32.54
C ALA A 222 -121.43 -46.21 -32.25
N ARG A 223 -121.26 -44.94 -31.85
CA ARG A 223 -119.98 -44.42 -31.34
C ARG A 223 -119.61 -44.99 -29.99
N ALA A 224 -120.49 -45.49 -29.12
CA ALA A 224 -120.08 -46.02 -27.81
C ALA A 224 -119.30 -47.33 -27.98
N LYS A 225 -119.70 -48.17 -28.94
CA LYS A 225 -118.96 -49.38 -29.31
C LYS A 225 -117.64 -49.03 -30.01
N ALA A 226 -117.68 -48.16 -31.03
CA ALA A 226 -116.47 -47.66 -31.68
C ALA A 226 -115.56 -46.85 -30.74
N ARG A 227 -116.09 -46.20 -29.69
CA ARG A 227 -115.33 -45.48 -28.63
C ARG A 227 -114.75 -46.41 -27.60
N ARG A 228 -115.31 -47.61 -27.36
CA ARG A 228 -114.64 -48.59 -26.49
C ARG A 228 -113.42 -49.15 -27.19
N GLU A 229 -113.53 -49.45 -28.47
CA GLU A 229 -112.40 -49.87 -29.31
C GLU A 229 -111.42 -48.72 -29.58
N ALA A 230 -111.90 -47.52 -29.91
CA ALA A 230 -111.06 -46.34 -30.09
C ALA A 230 -110.46 -45.82 -28.78
N ARG A 231 -111.11 -45.98 -27.62
CA ARG A 231 -110.48 -45.70 -26.31
C ARG A 231 -109.46 -46.77 -25.95
N ALA A 232 -109.66 -48.02 -26.35
CA ALA A 232 -108.67 -49.05 -26.16
C ALA A 232 -107.46 -48.84 -27.08
N SER A 233 -107.67 -48.40 -28.33
CA SER A 233 -106.58 -48.04 -29.25
C SER A 233 -105.90 -46.73 -28.83
N LEU A 234 -106.65 -45.71 -28.41
CA LEU A 234 -106.11 -44.45 -27.90
C LEU A 234 -105.35 -44.67 -26.59
N LYS A 235 -105.83 -45.51 -25.67
CA LYS A 235 -105.06 -45.87 -24.47
C LYS A 235 -103.77 -46.63 -24.79
N ARG A 236 -103.76 -47.47 -25.83
CA ARG A 236 -102.53 -48.13 -26.31
C ARG A 236 -101.59 -47.12 -26.97
N GLU A 237 -102.13 -46.19 -27.75
CA GLU A 237 -101.35 -45.13 -28.40
C GLU A 237 -100.80 -44.12 -27.39
N ASP A 238 -101.59 -43.72 -26.40
CA ASP A 238 -101.19 -42.86 -25.28
C ASP A 238 -100.18 -43.55 -24.38
N ALA A 239 -100.33 -44.87 -24.13
CA ALA A 239 -99.32 -45.65 -23.43
C ALA A 239 -98.00 -45.71 -24.22
N LEU A 240 -98.06 -45.87 -25.54
CA LEU A 240 -96.87 -45.82 -26.41
C LEU A 240 -96.25 -44.41 -26.46
N ARG A 241 -97.06 -43.35 -26.43
CA ARG A 241 -96.59 -41.96 -26.35
C ARG A 241 -95.94 -41.67 -25.00
N GLN A 242 -96.55 -42.10 -23.90
CA GLN A 242 -95.98 -41.97 -22.55
C GLN A 242 -94.69 -42.80 -22.40
N GLU A 243 -94.62 -44.00 -22.97
CA GLU A 243 -93.40 -44.80 -22.99
C GLU A 243 -92.32 -44.13 -23.85
N ALA A 244 -92.67 -43.58 -25.01
CA ALA A 244 -91.74 -42.84 -25.87
C ALA A 244 -91.25 -41.54 -25.23
N GLU A 245 -92.11 -40.81 -24.52
CA GLU A 245 -91.75 -39.61 -23.75
C GLU A 245 -90.89 -39.96 -22.55
N ALA A 246 -91.20 -41.03 -21.81
CA ALA A 246 -90.37 -41.52 -20.74
C ALA A 246 -88.98 -41.97 -21.24
N ARG A 247 -88.89 -42.57 -22.43
CA ARG A 247 -87.61 -42.87 -23.08
C ARG A 247 -86.85 -41.59 -23.42
N ARG A 248 -87.51 -40.59 -24.04
CA ARG A 248 -86.88 -39.29 -24.31
C ARG A 248 -86.39 -38.57 -23.06
N GLN A 249 -87.15 -38.64 -21.95
CA GLN A 249 -86.73 -38.06 -20.67
C GLN A 249 -85.51 -38.79 -20.11
N ARG A 250 -85.49 -40.14 -20.15
CA ARG A 250 -84.31 -40.91 -19.73
C ARG A 250 -83.09 -40.61 -20.60
N ASP A 251 -83.26 -40.49 -21.91
CA ASP A 251 -82.17 -40.15 -22.82
C ASP A 251 -81.68 -38.71 -22.56
N GLN A 252 -82.58 -37.76 -22.30
CA GLN A 252 -82.22 -36.38 -21.92
C GLN A 252 -81.51 -36.32 -20.57
N GLU A 253 -81.96 -37.07 -19.57
CA GLU A 253 -81.31 -37.18 -18.27
C GLU A 253 -79.93 -37.85 -18.40
N GLU A 254 -79.78 -38.86 -19.25
CA GLU A 254 -78.51 -39.52 -19.50
C GLU A 254 -77.52 -38.57 -20.19
N VAL A 255 -77.97 -37.82 -21.20
CA VAL A 255 -77.16 -36.78 -21.86
C VAL A 255 -76.76 -35.71 -20.84
N PHE A 256 -77.69 -35.24 -20.00
CA PHE A 256 -77.40 -34.26 -18.96
C PHE A 256 -76.37 -34.80 -17.95
N ARG A 257 -76.51 -36.06 -17.50
CA ARG A 257 -75.53 -36.71 -16.62
C ARG A 257 -74.15 -36.81 -17.26
N ARG A 258 -74.06 -37.12 -18.55
CA ARG A 258 -72.78 -37.17 -19.29
C ARG A 258 -72.13 -35.79 -19.36
N VAL A 259 -72.90 -34.75 -19.69
CA VAL A 259 -72.41 -33.36 -19.74
C VAL A 259 -71.93 -32.88 -18.37
N VAL A 260 -72.67 -33.17 -17.29
CA VAL A 260 -72.25 -32.81 -15.92
C VAL A 260 -71.00 -33.59 -15.49
N ALA A 261 -70.90 -34.88 -15.82
CA ALA A 261 -69.73 -35.69 -15.52
C ALA A 261 -68.47 -35.20 -16.27
N GLU A 262 -68.61 -34.82 -17.54
CA GLU A 262 -67.54 -34.26 -18.36
C GLU A 262 -67.10 -32.89 -17.82
N ALA A 263 -68.04 -32.00 -17.50
CA ALA A 263 -67.74 -30.71 -16.88
C ALA A 263 -67.04 -30.86 -15.52
N CYS A 264 -67.41 -31.88 -14.73
CA CYS A 264 -66.75 -32.18 -13.46
C CYS A 264 -65.33 -32.73 -13.67
N ALA A 265 -65.11 -33.55 -14.71
CA ALA A 265 -63.79 -34.04 -15.09
C ALA A 265 -62.88 -32.90 -15.57
N ASP A 266 -63.41 -31.97 -16.35
CA ASP A 266 -62.69 -30.77 -16.81
C ASP A 266 -62.32 -29.85 -15.65
N ALA A 267 -63.25 -29.57 -14.75
CA ALA A 267 -62.97 -28.79 -13.55
C ALA A 267 -61.86 -29.44 -12.69
N ARG A 268 -61.81 -30.77 -12.59
CA ARG A 268 -60.73 -31.50 -11.90
C ARG A 268 -59.39 -31.41 -12.64
N ARG A 269 -59.38 -31.48 -13.97
CA ARG A 269 -58.17 -31.31 -14.79
C ARG A 269 -57.62 -29.90 -14.64
N GLU A 270 -58.47 -28.88 -14.71
CA GLU A 270 -58.06 -27.49 -14.50
C GLU A 270 -57.55 -27.24 -13.09
N ALA A 271 -58.20 -27.79 -12.06
CA ALA A 271 -57.75 -27.66 -10.68
C ALA A 271 -56.36 -28.29 -10.47
N ARG A 272 -56.11 -29.46 -11.05
CA ARG A 272 -54.78 -30.10 -11.02
C ARG A 272 -53.74 -29.26 -11.75
N ALA A 273 -54.05 -28.78 -12.95
CA ALA A 273 -53.15 -27.92 -13.72
C ALA A 273 -52.82 -26.61 -12.98
N ARG A 274 -53.76 -26.03 -12.23
CA ARG A 274 -53.51 -24.86 -11.38
C ARG A 274 -52.55 -25.17 -10.24
N LEU A 275 -52.76 -26.29 -9.55
CA LEU A 275 -51.87 -26.73 -8.47
C LEU A 275 -50.45 -27.02 -8.98
N GLU A 276 -50.32 -27.65 -10.15
CA GLU A 276 -49.02 -27.92 -10.77
C GLU A 276 -48.29 -26.63 -11.17
N ARG A 277 -48.99 -25.65 -11.75
CA ARG A 277 -48.41 -24.34 -12.06
C ARG A 277 -47.99 -23.58 -10.82
N GLU A 278 -48.80 -23.60 -9.77
CA GLU A 278 -48.47 -22.94 -8.51
C GLU A 278 -47.27 -23.63 -7.83
N ALA A 279 -47.20 -24.96 -7.86
CA ALA A 279 -46.05 -25.71 -7.38
C ALA A 279 -44.78 -25.39 -8.19
N ALA A 280 -44.88 -25.29 -9.52
CA ALA A 280 -43.76 -24.91 -10.38
C ALA A 280 -43.26 -23.48 -10.06
N ARG A 281 -44.15 -22.50 -9.90
CA ARG A 281 -43.75 -21.13 -9.51
C ARG A 281 -43.04 -21.10 -8.16
N ARG A 282 -43.53 -21.87 -7.18
CA ARG A 282 -42.85 -21.97 -5.87
C ARG A 282 -41.46 -22.59 -5.98
N GLN A 283 -41.28 -23.59 -6.85
CA GLN A 283 -39.97 -24.20 -7.09
C GLN A 283 -39.01 -23.22 -7.78
N GLU A 284 -39.48 -22.43 -8.75
CA GLU A 284 -38.69 -21.40 -9.42
C GLU A 284 -38.28 -20.29 -8.43
N GLU A 285 -39.21 -19.81 -7.60
CA GLU A 285 -38.91 -18.81 -6.56
C GLU A 285 -37.91 -19.35 -5.52
N GLU A 286 -38.05 -20.61 -5.10
CA GLU A 286 -37.10 -21.24 -4.18
C GLU A 286 -35.72 -21.43 -4.83
N ALA A 287 -35.66 -21.78 -6.12
CA ALA A 287 -34.41 -21.89 -6.87
C ALA A 287 -33.71 -20.54 -7.00
N LEU A 288 -34.43 -19.48 -7.37
CA LEU A 288 -33.89 -18.11 -7.43
C LEU A 288 -33.38 -17.65 -6.05
N ARG A 289 -34.11 -17.96 -4.98
CA ARG A 289 -33.69 -17.63 -3.62
C ARG A 289 -32.39 -18.35 -3.23
N LYS A 290 -32.24 -19.63 -3.60
CA LYS A 290 -31.01 -20.39 -3.36
C LYS A 290 -29.85 -19.83 -4.18
N GLU A 291 -30.06 -19.49 -5.44
CA GLU A 291 -29.04 -18.91 -6.31
C GLU A 291 -28.56 -17.55 -5.78
N MET A 292 -29.49 -16.69 -5.34
CA MET A 292 -29.14 -15.40 -4.71
C MET A 292 -28.36 -15.58 -3.40
N GLU A 293 -28.73 -16.56 -2.57
CA GLU A 293 -28.01 -16.88 -1.34
C GLU A 293 -26.60 -17.42 -1.63
N GLU A 294 -26.44 -18.30 -2.62
CA GLU A 294 -25.14 -18.79 -3.07
C GLU A 294 -24.27 -17.68 -3.65
N ALA A 295 -24.85 -16.76 -4.43
CA ALA A 295 -24.14 -15.60 -4.95
C ALA A 295 -23.64 -14.68 -3.83
N LEU A 296 -24.45 -14.44 -2.78
CA LEU A 296 -24.04 -13.70 -1.59
C LEU A 296 -22.90 -14.41 -0.85
N ARG A 297 -23.01 -15.73 -0.64
CA ARG A 297 -21.93 -16.52 -0.01
C ARG A 297 -20.63 -16.48 -0.82
N GLN A 298 -20.71 -16.53 -2.15
CA GLN A 298 -19.54 -16.41 -3.01
C GLN A 298 -18.91 -15.01 -2.92
N GLN A 299 -19.73 -13.96 -2.87
CA GLN A 299 -19.24 -12.59 -2.70
C GLN A 299 -18.57 -12.39 -1.34
N GLU A 300 -19.14 -12.92 -0.26
CA GLU A 300 -18.55 -12.88 1.08
C GLU A 300 -17.23 -13.64 1.14
N TRP A 301 -17.17 -14.83 0.55
CA TRP A 301 -15.95 -15.63 0.44
C TRP A 301 -14.86 -14.89 -0.35
N ALA A 302 -15.22 -14.24 -1.45
CA ALA A 302 -14.30 -13.43 -2.23
C ALA A 302 -13.75 -12.23 -1.42
N ARG A 303 -14.62 -11.50 -0.71
CA ARG A 303 -14.22 -10.42 0.18
C ARG A 303 -13.31 -10.90 1.32
N GLN A 304 -13.60 -12.06 1.88
CA GLN A 304 -12.78 -12.64 2.95
C GLN A 304 -11.39 -13.02 2.43
N LYS A 305 -11.30 -13.67 1.27
CA LYS A 305 -10.01 -13.96 0.62
C LYS A 305 -9.23 -12.70 0.25
N GLU A 306 -9.91 -11.66 -0.22
CA GLU A 306 -9.26 -10.38 -0.53
C GLU A 306 -8.68 -9.73 0.74
N ARG A 307 -9.43 -9.74 1.85
CA ARG A 307 -8.94 -9.27 3.15
C ARG A 307 -7.73 -10.06 3.63
N GLU A 308 -7.79 -11.39 3.57
CA GLU A 308 -6.68 -12.27 3.96
C GLU A 308 -5.43 -12.01 3.09
N MET A 309 -5.60 -11.85 1.78
CA MET A 309 -4.49 -11.52 0.87
C MET A 309 -3.90 -10.14 1.16
N ARG A 310 -4.74 -9.17 1.53
CA ARG A 310 -4.29 -7.83 1.91
C ARG A 310 -3.53 -7.85 3.23
N GLU A 311 -4.06 -8.52 4.25
CA GLU A 311 -3.40 -8.69 5.55
C GLU A 311 -2.06 -9.42 5.38
N ARG A 312 -2.00 -10.47 4.56
CA ARG A 312 -0.75 -11.18 4.28
C ARG A 312 0.29 -10.29 3.59
N ARG A 313 -0.13 -9.43 2.65
CA ARG A 313 0.75 -8.44 2.00
C ARG A 313 1.19 -7.32 2.94
N GLU A 314 0.35 -6.90 3.87
CA GLU A 314 0.70 -5.89 4.89
C GLU A 314 1.67 -6.49 5.92
N ALA A 315 1.41 -7.71 6.40
CA ALA A 315 2.33 -8.44 7.28
C ALA A 315 3.71 -8.67 6.65
N GLN A 316 3.77 -9.05 5.36
CA GLN A 316 5.04 -9.18 4.65
C GLN A 316 5.81 -7.85 4.56
N ARG A 317 5.12 -6.74 4.33
CA ARG A 317 5.74 -5.40 4.30
C ARG A 317 6.26 -4.99 5.68
N GLU A 318 5.51 -5.27 6.73
CA GLU A 318 5.93 -4.97 8.11
C GLU A 318 7.13 -5.82 8.53
N GLU A 319 7.13 -7.11 8.20
CA GLU A 319 8.26 -8.01 8.48
C GLU A 319 9.52 -7.59 7.72
N GLU A 320 9.39 -7.19 6.44
CA GLU A 320 10.53 -6.68 5.67
C GLU A 320 11.10 -5.39 6.27
N LEU A 321 10.23 -4.44 6.67
CA LEU A 321 10.67 -3.22 7.35
C LEU A 321 11.39 -3.52 8.67
N ARG A 322 10.84 -4.45 9.46
CA ARG A 322 11.46 -4.89 10.71
C ARG A 322 12.84 -5.51 10.47
N ARG A 323 12.96 -6.38 9.46
CA ARG A 323 14.23 -7.01 9.08
C ARG A 323 15.26 -5.99 8.62
N ARG A 324 14.85 -4.99 7.83
CA ARG A 324 15.74 -3.88 7.40
C ARG A 324 16.20 -3.03 8.58
N LEU A 325 15.33 -2.75 9.54
CA LEU A 325 15.68 -1.99 10.74
C LEU A 325 16.67 -2.76 11.62
N GLU A 326 16.42 -4.04 11.85
CA GLU A 326 17.32 -4.92 12.62
C GLU A 326 18.69 -5.06 11.95
N GLU A 327 18.73 -5.25 10.62
CA GLU A 327 19.99 -5.30 9.87
C GLU A 327 20.76 -3.98 9.96
N ASN A 328 20.08 -2.83 9.88
CA ASN A 328 20.71 -1.53 10.02
C ASN A 328 21.28 -1.31 11.43
N ILE A 329 20.53 -1.68 12.47
CA ILE A 329 21.01 -1.64 13.87
C ILE A 329 22.24 -2.56 14.03
N ARG A 330 22.20 -3.76 13.44
CA ARG A 330 23.33 -4.69 13.48
C ARG A 330 24.56 -4.12 12.78
N ARG A 331 24.41 -3.55 11.57
CA ARG A 331 25.52 -2.90 10.84
C ARG A 331 26.11 -1.73 11.62
N GLN A 332 25.27 -0.88 12.23
CA GLN A 332 25.72 0.22 13.07
C GLN A 332 26.46 -0.28 14.32
N SER A 333 25.98 -1.34 14.94
CA SER A 333 26.64 -1.97 16.10
C SER A 333 28.01 -2.54 15.71
N GLU A 334 28.09 -3.32 14.62
CA GLU A 334 29.35 -3.86 14.10
C GLU A 334 30.35 -2.75 13.73
N GLU A 335 29.89 -1.68 13.07
CA GLU A 335 30.73 -0.53 12.74
C GLU A 335 31.20 0.22 14.00
N SER A 336 30.33 0.40 15.00
CA SER A 336 30.70 1.03 16.26
C SER A 336 31.74 0.20 17.04
N MET A 337 31.62 -1.12 17.01
CA MET A 337 32.60 -2.03 17.62
C MET A 337 33.93 -1.97 16.89
N ARG A 338 33.93 -1.96 15.54
CA ARG A 338 35.15 -1.79 14.75
C ARG A 338 35.85 -0.47 15.06
N ARG A 339 35.11 0.63 15.12
CA ARG A 339 35.64 1.95 15.48
C ARG A 339 36.27 1.94 16.87
N ARG A 340 35.59 1.37 17.87
CA ARG A 340 36.14 1.21 19.22
C ARG A 340 37.43 0.39 19.23
N THR A 341 37.45 -0.75 18.54
CA THR A 341 38.67 -1.57 18.46
C THR A 341 39.82 -0.83 17.78
N GLU A 342 39.55 -0.04 16.74
CA GLU A 342 40.57 0.79 16.08
C GLU A 342 41.07 1.92 16.99
N GLU A 343 40.16 2.60 17.70
CA GLU A 343 40.48 3.64 18.68
C GLU A 343 41.33 3.08 19.84
N ASP A 344 40.99 1.89 20.34
CA ASP A 344 41.73 1.19 21.39
C ASP A 344 43.12 0.77 20.91
N MET A 345 43.24 0.21 19.70
CA MET A 345 44.54 -0.14 19.10
C MET A 345 45.43 1.09 18.92
N ARG A 346 44.88 2.22 18.47
CA ARG A 346 45.63 3.48 18.33
C ARG A 346 46.07 4.02 19.68
N SER A 347 45.19 3.97 20.68
CA SER A 347 45.49 4.41 22.05
C SER A 347 46.61 3.57 22.67
N GLN A 348 46.58 2.24 22.47
CA GLN A 348 47.65 1.34 22.88
C GLN A 348 48.96 1.66 22.17
N ALA A 349 48.95 1.89 20.86
CA ALA A 349 50.14 2.26 20.11
C ALA A 349 50.81 3.56 20.63
N PHE A 350 50.02 4.57 21.00
CA PHE A 350 50.56 5.78 21.64
C PHE A 350 51.14 5.52 23.01
N ALA A 351 50.45 4.74 23.84
CA ALA A 351 50.93 4.39 25.18
C ALA A 351 52.24 3.59 25.10
N GLU A 352 52.34 2.65 24.17
CA GLU A 352 53.55 1.89 23.92
C GLU A 352 54.70 2.75 23.41
N TYR A 353 54.45 3.67 22.48
CA TYR A 353 55.44 4.63 21.99
C TYR A 353 56.04 5.46 23.14
N GLU A 354 55.20 6.08 23.97
CA GLU A 354 55.68 6.90 25.08
C GLU A 354 56.35 6.05 26.18
N ARG A 355 55.84 4.84 26.45
CA ARG A 355 56.47 3.90 27.40
C ARG A 355 57.87 3.50 26.95
N LYS A 356 58.02 3.09 25.69
CA LYS A 356 59.32 2.69 25.11
C LYS A 356 60.29 3.87 25.10
N TRP A 357 59.83 5.07 24.72
CA TRP A 357 60.67 6.27 24.80
C TRP A 357 61.12 6.60 26.22
N LYS A 358 60.25 6.43 27.21
CA LYS A 358 60.60 6.67 28.62
C LYS A 358 61.70 5.71 29.07
N VAL A 359 61.61 4.42 28.74
CA VAL A 359 62.66 3.43 29.06
C VAL A 359 64.00 3.82 28.44
N LEU A 360 64.04 4.21 27.15
CA LEU A 360 65.27 4.65 26.49
C LEU A 360 65.85 5.93 27.12
N GLN A 361 64.99 6.86 27.53
CA GLN A 361 65.40 8.08 28.22
C GLN A 361 66.00 7.78 29.60
N ASP A 362 65.35 6.92 30.40
CA ASP A 362 65.81 6.56 31.74
C ASP A 362 67.19 5.87 31.71
N VAL A 363 67.46 5.06 30.68
CA VAL A 363 68.79 4.46 30.46
C VAL A 363 69.81 5.51 30.01
N SER A 364 69.44 6.40 29.08
CA SER A 364 70.35 7.46 28.59
C SER A 364 70.75 8.45 29.69
N ASN A 365 69.88 8.67 30.67
CA ASN A 365 70.13 9.54 31.82
C ASN A 365 70.92 8.84 32.94
N GLY A 366 71.34 7.58 32.75
CA GLY A 366 72.04 6.80 33.77
C GLY A 366 71.20 6.49 35.02
N THR A 367 69.89 6.70 34.96
CA THR A 367 68.98 6.53 36.11
C THR A 367 68.67 5.07 36.36
N HIS A 368 68.68 4.25 35.31
CA HIS A 368 68.52 2.81 35.40
C HIS A 368 69.62 2.10 34.61
N ASN A 369 70.36 1.21 35.27
CA ASN A 369 71.14 0.21 34.55
C ASN A 369 70.15 -0.67 33.77
N PRO A 370 70.30 -0.81 32.44
CA PRO A 370 69.41 -1.67 31.68
C PRO A 370 69.51 -3.08 32.27
N ALA A 371 68.36 -3.67 32.62
CA ALA A 371 68.36 -5.05 33.08
C ALA A 371 69.06 -5.91 32.01
N PRO A 372 69.97 -6.82 32.40
CA PRO A 372 70.68 -7.68 31.45
C PRO A 372 69.65 -8.42 30.58
N GLY A 373 69.63 -8.10 29.29
CA GLY A 373 68.63 -8.60 28.34
C GLY A 373 67.70 -7.54 27.73
N THR A 374 67.70 -6.30 28.23
CA THR A 374 66.98 -5.16 27.62
C THR A 374 67.76 -4.61 26.41
N VAL A 375 67.95 -5.44 25.39
CA VAL A 375 68.55 -5.03 24.12
C VAL A 375 67.42 -4.63 23.19
N CYS A 376 67.34 -3.36 22.82
CA CYS A 376 66.29 -2.88 21.92
C CYS A 376 66.70 -3.18 20.46
N GLY A 377 65.88 -3.98 19.76
CA GLY A 377 66.06 -4.21 18.33
C GLY A 377 65.37 -3.16 17.44
N LEU A 378 65.64 -3.21 16.14
CA LEU A 378 65.02 -2.38 15.10
C LEU A 378 63.49 -2.46 15.14
N LEU A 379 62.93 -3.65 15.35
CA LEU A 379 61.48 -3.87 15.45
C LEU A 379 60.89 -3.27 16.74
N GLU A 380 61.68 -3.26 17.81
CA GLU A 380 61.24 -2.88 19.16
C GLU A 380 61.36 -1.38 19.40
N PHE A 381 62.22 -0.70 18.63
CA PHE A 381 62.47 0.73 18.74
C PHE A 381 61.16 1.54 18.57
N PRO A 382 60.95 2.63 19.33
CA PRO A 382 59.69 3.39 19.33
C PRO A 382 59.55 4.29 18.09
N TRP A 383 59.21 3.69 16.95
CA TRP A 383 58.93 4.41 15.72
C TRP A 383 57.63 5.22 15.80
N PRO A 384 57.57 6.44 15.23
CA PRO A 384 56.39 7.29 15.30
C PRO A 384 55.38 6.91 14.21
N ALA A 385 54.95 5.65 14.19
CA ALA A 385 54.00 5.10 13.22
C ALA A 385 53.16 3.98 13.85
N PHE A 386 51.89 3.85 13.44
CA PHE A 386 50.98 2.83 13.97
C PHE A 386 51.39 1.39 13.60
N ASN A 387 52.09 1.21 12.47
CA ASN A 387 52.52 -0.10 11.95
C ASN A 387 54.02 -0.38 12.19
N GLY A 388 54.67 0.35 13.11
CA GLY A 388 56.10 0.22 13.38
C GLY A 388 57.01 0.75 12.25
N HIS A 389 58.21 0.18 12.12
CA HIS A 389 59.26 0.62 11.18
C HIS A 389 59.01 0.26 9.70
N VAL A 390 58.03 -0.60 9.40
CA VAL A 390 57.81 -1.13 8.04
C VAL A 390 57.39 -0.03 7.06
N THR A 391 56.72 1.02 7.55
CA THR A 391 56.25 2.14 6.72
C THR A 391 56.57 3.45 7.41
N LEU A 392 57.82 3.94 7.28
CA LEU A 392 58.22 5.27 7.72
C LEU A 392 58.10 6.28 6.57
N ASP A 393 56.87 6.50 6.12
CA ASP A 393 56.56 7.52 5.12
C ASP A 393 56.09 8.83 5.79
N SER A 394 56.18 9.94 5.05
CA SER A 394 55.77 11.26 5.55
C SER A 394 54.31 11.27 6.04
N ALA A 395 53.43 10.50 5.38
CA ALA A 395 52.01 10.44 5.74
C ALA A 395 51.75 9.64 7.02
N SER A 396 52.37 8.47 7.22
CA SER A 396 52.18 7.71 8.47
C SER A 396 52.74 8.44 9.68
N VAL A 397 53.92 9.06 9.56
CA VAL A 397 54.55 9.82 10.65
C VAL A 397 53.71 11.05 10.99
N ALA A 398 53.23 11.78 9.98
CA ALA A 398 52.30 12.89 10.19
C ALA A 398 50.98 12.42 10.85
N ASN A 399 50.40 11.33 10.36
CA ASN A 399 49.14 10.78 10.89
C ASN A 399 49.29 10.37 12.35
N PHE A 400 50.39 9.72 12.72
CA PHE A 400 50.68 9.32 14.09
C PHE A 400 50.92 10.54 15.00
N LEU A 401 51.81 11.45 14.62
CA LEU A 401 52.20 12.57 15.48
C LEU A 401 51.12 13.63 15.65
N LEU A 402 50.32 13.86 14.60
CA LEU A 402 49.28 14.89 14.58
C LEU A 402 47.88 14.33 14.89
N HIS A 403 47.77 13.04 15.18
CA HIS A 403 46.49 12.39 15.48
C HIS A 403 45.70 13.16 16.55
N PRO A 404 44.37 13.33 16.39
CA PRO A 404 43.56 14.08 17.34
C PRO A 404 43.53 13.46 18.75
N GLU A 405 43.64 12.13 18.84
CA GLU A 405 43.56 11.38 20.11
C GLU A 405 44.91 11.17 20.79
N ARG A 406 46.00 11.73 20.24
CA ARG A 406 47.33 11.54 20.83
C ARG A 406 47.36 12.15 22.25
N PRO A 407 47.70 11.35 23.30
CA PRO A 407 47.80 11.89 24.66
C PRO A 407 48.94 12.92 24.74
N GLY A 408 48.70 14.01 25.47
CA GLY A 408 49.72 15.06 25.68
C GLY A 408 50.02 15.92 24.45
N LYS A 409 49.12 15.97 23.45
CA LYS A 409 49.25 16.86 22.28
C LYS A 409 49.42 18.32 22.73
N SER A 410 50.39 19.01 22.13
CA SER A 410 50.62 20.42 22.41
C SER A 410 49.48 21.29 21.84
N ARG A 411 49.39 22.54 22.30
CA ARG A 411 48.36 23.48 21.81
C ARG A 411 48.39 23.66 20.29
N THR A 412 49.55 23.50 19.66
CA THR A 412 49.69 23.63 18.20
C THR A 412 50.39 22.40 17.61
N PRO A 413 49.99 21.94 16.40
CA PRO A 413 50.67 20.88 15.66
C PRO A 413 52.19 21.10 15.57
N ARG A 414 52.60 22.35 15.29
CA ARG A 414 54.00 22.75 15.17
C ARG A 414 54.81 22.58 16.46
N GLN A 415 54.20 22.82 17.63
CA GLN A 415 54.86 22.55 18.92
C GLN A 415 55.06 21.06 19.16
N THR A 416 54.09 20.22 18.76
CA THR A 416 54.21 18.76 18.86
C THR A 416 55.34 18.26 17.98
N VAL A 417 55.39 18.68 16.71
CA VAL A 417 56.49 18.30 15.80
C VAL A 417 57.84 18.82 16.31
N ARG A 418 57.93 20.05 16.83
CA ARG A 418 59.17 20.58 17.43
C ARG A 418 59.65 19.74 18.62
N LYS A 419 58.73 19.27 19.47
CA LYS A 419 59.08 18.38 20.60
C LYS A 419 59.66 17.06 20.09
N GLU A 420 59.10 16.50 19.02
CA GLU A 420 59.65 15.30 18.39
C GLU A 420 60.99 15.55 17.72
N CYS A 421 61.21 16.67 17.02
CA CYS A 421 62.52 17.02 16.45
C CYS A 421 63.63 17.01 17.52
N LEU A 422 63.33 17.49 18.74
CA LEU A 422 64.28 17.46 19.85
C LEU A 422 64.51 16.04 20.38
N ARG A 423 63.48 15.19 20.37
CA ARG A 423 63.56 13.78 20.80
C ARG A 423 64.35 12.93 19.81
N TRP A 424 64.20 13.19 18.51
CA TRP A 424 64.86 12.49 17.40
C TRP A 424 66.19 13.11 16.95
N HIS A 425 66.72 14.08 17.70
CA HIS A 425 68.00 14.70 17.38
C HIS A 425 69.15 13.68 17.51
N SER A 426 70.12 13.72 16.59
CA SER A 426 71.24 12.78 16.54
C SER A 426 72.02 12.69 17.86
N ASP A 427 72.25 13.83 18.52
CA ASP A 427 72.90 13.90 19.84
C ASP A 427 72.18 13.08 20.92
N LYS A 428 70.83 13.06 20.91
CA LYS A 428 70.05 12.24 21.85
C LYS A 428 70.11 10.76 21.48
N LEU A 429 70.15 10.45 20.19
CA LEU A 429 70.26 9.07 19.71
C LEU A 429 71.61 8.46 20.07
N VAL A 430 72.71 9.20 19.99
CA VAL A 430 74.06 8.74 20.38
C VAL A 430 74.09 8.18 21.81
N ASN A 431 73.40 8.83 22.75
CA ASN A 431 73.31 8.37 24.14
C ASN A 431 72.46 7.10 24.31
N ILE A 432 71.59 6.78 23.35
CA ILE A 432 70.70 5.61 23.36
C ILE A 432 71.33 4.43 22.58
N MET A 433 72.28 4.70 21.67
CA MET A 433 72.94 3.67 20.84
C MET A 433 73.51 2.47 21.61
N PRO A 434 74.12 2.61 22.81
CA PRO A 434 74.64 1.47 23.55
C PRO A 434 73.58 0.42 23.93
N VAL A 435 72.32 0.84 24.05
CA VAL A 435 71.16 -0.03 24.40
C VAL A 435 70.67 -0.84 23.20
N ILE A 436 71.00 -0.39 21.99
CA ILE A 436 70.58 -1.03 20.73
C ILE A 436 71.54 -2.16 20.40
N ARG A 437 70.99 -3.28 19.91
CA ARG A 437 71.77 -4.44 19.45
C ARG A 437 72.84 -4.02 18.45
N GLU A 438 74.08 -4.43 18.65
CA GLU A 438 75.24 -3.97 17.85
C GLU A 438 75.05 -4.12 16.35
N GLY A 439 74.53 -5.26 15.88
CA GLY A 439 74.27 -5.51 14.46
C GLY A 439 73.11 -4.70 13.85
N GLU A 440 72.27 -4.06 14.66
CA GLU A 440 71.10 -3.29 14.19
C GLU A 440 71.29 -1.78 14.40
N ARG A 441 72.41 -1.34 15.00
CA ARG A 441 72.70 0.07 15.31
C ARG A 441 72.67 0.95 14.06
N GLU A 442 73.30 0.50 12.97
CA GLU A 442 73.36 1.27 11.72
C GLU A 442 71.97 1.45 11.10
N ALA A 443 71.18 0.37 11.02
CA ALA A 443 69.82 0.41 10.48
C ALA A 443 68.87 1.31 11.31
N VAL A 444 69.00 1.29 12.65
CA VAL A 444 68.23 2.19 13.52
C VAL A 444 68.64 3.64 13.30
N LEU A 445 69.95 3.93 13.16
CA LEU A 445 70.43 5.29 12.93
C LEU A 445 69.98 5.84 11.58
N GLU A 446 70.04 5.03 10.51
CA GLU A 446 69.54 5.39 9.18
C GLU A 446 68.03 5.69 9.22
N SER A 447 67.25 4.80 9.84
CA SER A 447 65.81 4.97 9.98
C SER A 447 65.45 6.20 10.83
N ALA A 448 66.21 6.48 11.88
CA ALA A 448 66.02 7.66 12.71
C ALA A 448 66.38 8.97 11.97
N ASN A 449 67.42 8.95 11.14
CA ASN A 449 67.75 10.07 10.26
C ASN A 449 66.62 10.33 9.24
N ASN A 450 66.02 9.29 8.68
CA ASN A 450 64.86 9.42 7.79
C ASN A 450 63.66 10.06 8.53
N VAL A 451 63.36 9.62 9.76
CA VAL A 451 62.33 10.25 10.61
C VAL A 451 62.64 11.73 10.83
N MET A 452 63.89 12.09 11.11
CA MET A 452 64.29 13.49 11.32
C MET A 452 64.10 14.35 10.05
N ILE A 453 64.39 13.80 8.86
CA ILE A 453 64.13 14.47 7.58
C ILE A 453 62.62 14.72 7.42
N ILE A 454 61.78 13.71 7.69
CA ILE A 454 60.32 13.82 7.64
C ILE A 454 59.81 14.89 8.63
N LEU A 455 60.34 14.90 9.86
CA LEU A 455 59.96 15.89 10.88
C LEU A 455 60.31 17.32 10.46
N ASN A 456 61.47 17.53 9.84
CA ASN A 456 61.89 18.85 9.34
C ASN A 456 61.03 19.33 8.17
N ASP A 457 60.64 18.43 7.26
CA ASP A 457 59.69 18.71 6.19
C ASP A 457 58.30 19.06 6.77
N LEU A 458 57.79 18.30 7.75
CA LEU A 458 56.54 18.62 8.44
C LEU A 458 56.59 19.97 9.18
N MET A 459 57.71 20.30 9.83
CA MET A 459 57.92 21.62 10.46
C MET A 459 57.93 22.78 9.47
N SER A 460 58.33 22.52 8.23
CA SER A 460 58.37 23.53 7.16
C SER A 460 56.98 23.77 6.56
N ARG A 461 56.11 22.75 6.59
CA ARG A 461 54.72 22.80 6.10
C ARG A 461 53.72 23.38 7.10
N LEU A 462 53.99 23.24 8.42
CA LEU A 462 53.15 23.72 9.53
C LEU A 462 53.53 25.12 10.01
#